data_AF-A0A2V8MIR8-F1
#
_entry.id   AF-A0A2V8MIR8-F1
#
_cell.length_a   1.000
_cell.length_b   1.000
_cell.length_c   1.000
_cell.angle_alpha   90.00
_cell.angle_beta   90.00
_cell.angle_gamma   90.00
#
_symmetry.space_group_name_H-M   'P 1'
#
loop_
_entity.id
_entity.type
_entity.pdbx_description
1 polymer ?
#
loop_
_entity_poly.entity_id
_entity_poly.type
_entity_poly.pdbx_seq_one_letter_code
_entity_poly.pdbx_strand_id
1 'polypeptide(L)'
;DKVIDAVERIVQAAQIDVGGVEYIVDDRDGSLLYYDINALSNFVADAPRVVGFDPHVRLVDFLEQEADKCATVTGYQFSAVG
;
A
#
# COMPACT_ATOMS: atom_id res chain seq x y z
N ASP A 1 11.39 8.88 8.56
CA ASP A 1 11.05 8.58 9.96
C ASP A 1 11.22 7.10 10.22
N LYS A 2 11.66 6.69 11.42
CA LYS A 2 11.94 5.27 11.75
C LYS A 2 10.78 4.31 11.45
N VAL A 3 9.53 4.80 11.53
CA VAL A 3 8.33 4.03 11.21
C VAL A 3 8.21 3.80 9.70
N ILE A 4 8.38 4.85 8.89
CA ILE A 4 8.31 4.78 7.43
C ILE A 4 9.36 3.79 6.92
N ASP A 5 10.61 3.93 7.35
CA ASP A 5 11.70 3.05 6.92
C ASP A 5 11.49 1.58 7.33
N ALA A 6 10.74 1.33 8.40
CA ALA A 6 10.38 -0.01 8.84
C ALA A 6 9.21 -0.57 8.04
N VAL A 7 8.17 0.22 7.79
CA VAL A 7 7.03 -0.15 6.95
C VAL A 7 7.50 -0.46 5.53
N GLU A 8 8.35 0.38 4.93
CA GLU A 8 8.93 0.15 3.60
C GLU A 8 9.66 -1.20 3.52
N ARG A 9 10.47 -1.53 4.54
CA ARG A 9 11.14 -2.84 4.60
C ARG A 9 10.17 -4.01 4.75
N ILE A 10 9.12 -3.85 5.55
CA ILE A 10 8.10 -4.89 5.74
C ILE A 10 7.37 -5.16 4.43
N VAL A 11 6.86 -4.12 3.75
CA VAL A 11 6.08 -4.30 2.52
C VAL A 11 6.94 -4.81 1.36
N GLN A 12 8.21 -4.39 1.28
CA GLN A 12 9.18 -4.95 0.33
C GLN A 12 9.43 -6.45 0.59
N ALA A 13 9.67 -6.83 1.85
CA ALA A 13 9.90 -8.23 2.21
C ALA A 13 8.65 -9.11 2.00
N ALA A 14 7.46 -8.53 2.15
CA ALA A 14 6.18 -9.19 1.93
C ALA A 14 5.73 -9.19 0.45
N GLN A 15 6.47 -8.50 -0.43
CA GLN A 15 6.11 -8.30 -1.84
C GLN A 15 4.70 -7.69 -2.01
N ILE A 16 4.38 -6.71 -1.17
CA ILE A 16 3.11 -5.98 -1.22
C ILE A 16 3.36 -4.63 -1.90
N ASP A 17 2.81 -4.44 -3.09
CA ASP A 17 2.92 -3.18 -3.83
C ASP A 17 1.95 -2.11 -3.31
N VAL A 18 0.74 -2.52 -2.92
CA VAL A 18 -0.26 -1.67 -2.28
C VAL A 18 -0.88 -2.41 -1.11
N GLY A 19 -0.90 -1.77 0.07
CA GLY A 19 -1.43 -2.35 1.29
C GLY A 19 -1.42 -1.38 2.47
N GLY A 20 -1.85 -1.89 3.62
CA GLY A 20 -1.84 -1.19 4.90
C GLY A 20 -0.92 -1.90 5.91
N VAL A 21 -0.32 -1.11 6.79
CA VAL A 21 0.37 -1.61 7.98
C VAL A 21 -0.12 -0.82 9.19
N GLU A 22 -0.64 -1.53 10.17
CA GLU A 22 -1.16 -0.95 11.39
C GLU A 22 -0.17 -1.18 12.54
N TYR A 23 0.08 -0.10 13.29
CA TYR A 23 0.95 -0.14 14.46
C TYR A 23 0.34 0.63 15.63
N ILE A 24 0.82 0.31 16.82
CA ILE A 24 0.50 1.01 18.07
C ILE A 24 1.82 1.39 18.74
N VAL A 25 1.84 2.53 19.41
CA VAL A 25 2.90 2.89 20.35
C VAL A 25 2.35 2.66 21.75
N ASP A 26 2.99 1.77 22.50
CA ASP A 26 2.63 1.49 23.88
C ASP A 26 2.99 2.70 24.76
N ASP A 27 2.03 3.21 25.53
CA ASP A 27 2.22 4.40 26.37
C ASP A 27 3.04 4.13 27.64
N ARG A 28 3.19 2.86 28.02
CA ARG A 28 3.90 2.43 29.23
C ARG A 28 5.41 2.51 29.06
N ASP A 29 5.91 2.15 27.88
CA ASP A 29 7.34 2.01 27.60
C ASP A 29 7.80 2.65 26.27
N GLY A 30 6.87 3.17 25.47
CA GLY A 30 7.15 3.75 24.15
C GLY A 30 7.44 2.73 23.06
N SER A 31 7.18 1.44 23.29
CA SER A 31 7.43 0.38 22.32
C SER A 31 6.55 0.52 21.08
N LEU A 32 7.16 0.38 19.91
CA LEU A 32 6.48 0.39 18.62
C LEU A 32 6.11 -1.04 18.20
N LEU A 33 4.82 -1.33 18.10
CA LEU A 33 4.29 -2.66 17.84
C LEU A 33 3.49 -2.65 16.53
N TYR A 34 4.00 -3.35 15.51
CA TYR A 34 3.26 -3.61 14.27
C TYR A 34 2.39 -4.85 14.49
N TYR A 35 1.08 -4.73 14.28
CA TYR A 35 0.14 -5.80 14.63
C TYR A 35 -0.68 -6.32 13.46
N ASP A 36 -0.72 -5.60 12.34
CA ASP A 36 -1.41 -6.04 11.14
C ASP A 36 -0.69 -5.55 9.87
N ILE A 37 -0.66 -6.41 8.85
CA ILE A 37 0.02 -6.23 7.56
C ILE A 37 -0.91 -6.77 6.49
N ASN A 38 -1.60 -5.88 5.78
CA ASN A 38 -2.68 -6.23 4.87
C ASN A 38 -2.37 -5.82 3.43
N ALA A 39 -2.38 -6.78 2.50
CA ALA A 39 -2.41 -6.49 1.07
C ALA A 39 -3.80 -6.02 0.58
N LEU A 40 -4.88 -6.39 1.30
CA LEU A 40 -6.27 -6.11 0.93
C LEU A 40 -7.01 -5.40 2.07
N SER A 41 -6.48 -4.26 2.52
CA SER A 41 -7.15 -3.45 3.53
C SER A 41 -8.18 -2.50 2.91
N ASN A 42 -9.22 -2.15 3.68
CA ASN A 42 -10.14 -1.10 3.29
C ASN A 42 -9.46 0.26 3.46
N PHE A 43 -9.71 1.18 2.52
CA PHE A 43 -9.33 2.57 2.74
C PHE A 43 -10.17 3.21 3.84
N VAL A 44 -9.56 4.15 4.55
CA VAL A 44 -10.25 4.92 5.57
C VAL A 44 -11.36 5.76 4.95
N ALA A 45 -12.50 5.85 5.63
CA ALA A 45 -13.58 6.74 5.22
C ALA A 45 -13.15 8.21 5.30
N ASP A 46 -13.58 9.02 4.32
CA ASP A 46 -13.25 10.45 4.24
C ASP A 46 -11.73 10.73 4.28
N ALA A 47 -11.00 9.97 3.46
CA ALA A 47 -9.54 10.02 3.43
C ALA A 47 -8.93 11.41 3.19
N PRO A 48 -9.49 12.30 2.33
CA PRO A 48 -8.96 13.65 2.19
C PRO A 48 -8.92 14.42 3.52
N ARG A 49 -9.91 14.22 4.40
CA ARG A 49 -9.92 14.83 5.73
C ARG A 49 -8.98 14.11 6.71
N VAL A 50 -8.92 12.77 6.66
CA VAL A 50 -8.17 11.96 7.65
C VAL A 50 -6.66 11.94 7.37
N VAL A 51 -6.27 11.73 6.11
CA VAL A 51 -4.85 11.55 5.71
C VAL A 51 -4.35 12.64 4.76
N GLY A 52 -5.21 13.57 4.34
CA GLY A 52 -4.82 14.72 3.52
C GLY A 52 -4.80 14.48 2.01
N PHE A 53 -5.20 13.30 1.54
CA PHE A 53 -5.30 12.95 0.12
C PHE A 53 -6.35 11.85 -0.13
N ASP A 54 -6.74 11.65 -1.39
CA ASP A 54 -7.60 10.53 -1.79
C ASP A 54 -6.74 9.33 -2.23
N PRO A 55 -6.75 8.21 -1.49
CA PRO A 55 -5.97 7.02 -1.82
C PRO A 55 -6.51 6.28 -3.04
N HIS A 56 -7.77 6.46 -3.42
CA HIS A 56 -8.33 5.82 -4.60
C HIS A 56 -7.70 6.39 -5.87
N VAL A 57 -7.49 7.71 -5.92
CA VAL A 57 -6.81 8.36 -7.06
C VAL A 57 -5.41 7.78 -7.23
N ARG A 58 -4.63 7.69 -6.16
CA ARG A 58 -3.29 7.10 -6.21
C ARG A 58 -3.29 5.62 -6.59
N LEU A 59 -4.28 4.86 -6.13
CA LEU A 59 -4.43 3.46 -6.52
C LEU A 59 -4.72 3.34 -8.02
N VAL A 60 -5.62 4.17 -8.57
CA VAL A 60 -5.90 4.19 -10.01
C VAL A 60 -4.63 4.53 -10.81
N ASP A 61 -3.91 5.59 -10.42
CA ASP A 61 -2.65 5.97 -11.08
C ASP A 61 -1.63 4.83 -11.08
N PHE A 62 -1.54 4.07 -9.97
CA PHE A 62 -0.67 2.90 -9.86
C PHE A 62 -1.13 1.77 -10.80
N LEU A 63 -2.43 1.45 -10.81
CA LEU A 63 -2.98 0.40 -11.66
C LEU A 63 -2.83 0.70 -13.16
N GLU A 64 -2.97 1.97 -13.57
CA GLU A 64 -2.71 2.40 -14.95
C GLU A 64 -1.24 2.15 -15.33
N GLN A 65 -0.30 2.49 -14.45
CA GLN A 65 1.13 2.24 -14.68
C GLN A 65 1.45 0.74 -14.76
N GLU A 66 0.85 -0.09 -13.91
CA GLU A 66 1.02 -1.54 -13.96
C GLU A 66 0.45 -2.13 -15.25
N ALA A 67 -0.73 -1.65 -15.70
CA ALA A 67 -1.31 -2.07 -16.96
C ALA A 67 -0.40 -1.73 -18.15
N ASP A 68 0.17 -0.53 -18.19
CA ASP A 68 1.11 -0.11 -19.24
C ASP A 68 2.40 -0.95 -19.24
N LYS A 69 2.92 -1.31 -18.07
CA LYS A 69 4.06 -2.23 -17.94
C LYS A 69 3.70 -3.61 -18.50
N CYS A 70 2.55 -4.16 -18.13
CA CYS A 70 2.07 -5.44 -18.67
C CYS A 70 1.90 -5.40 -20.19
N ALA A 71 1.37 -4.30 -20.74
CA ALA A 71 1.23 -4.10 -22.18
C ALA A 71 2.57 -4.14 -22.92
N THR A 72 3.57 -3.50 -22.32
CA THR A 72 4.93 -3.42 -22.89
C THR A 72 5.66 -4.76 -22.81
N VAL A 73 5.44 -5.55 -21.74
CA VAL A 73 6.07 -6.86 -21.53
C VAL A 73 5.44 -7.96 -22.38
N THR A 74 4.11 -7.93 -22.55
CA THR A 74 3.36 -8.99 -23.26
C THR A 74 3.06 -8.67 -24.73
N GLY A 75 3.19 -7.41 -25.14
CA GLY A 75 2.76 -6.91 -26.45
C GLY A 75 1.24 -6.77 -26.60
N TYR A 76 0.47 -6.99 -25.53
CA TYR A 76 -0.99 -6.88 -25.50
C TYR A 76 -1.44 -6.01 -24.33
N GLN A 77 -2.28 -5.00 -24.59
CA GLN A 77 -2.76 -4.06 -23.56
C GLN A 77 -3.56 -4.71 -22.42
N PHE A 78 -4.04 -5.93 -22.62
CA PHE A 78 -4.75 -6.71 -21.61
C PHE A 78 -4.15 -8.11 -21.53
N SER A 79 -3.49 -8.41 -20.42
CA SER A 79 -3.11 -9.77 -20.03
C SER A 79 -4.11 -10.30 -19.02
N ALA A 80 -5.38 -10.42 -19.43
CA ALA A 80 -6.30 -11.32 -18.75
C ALA A 80 -6.25 -12.65 -19.51
N VAL A 81 -5.33 -13.53 -19.09
CA VAL A 81 -5.50 -14.96 -19.36
C VAL A 81 -6.67 -15.40 -18.47
N GLY A 82 -7.84 -15.49 -19.08
CA GLY A 82 -8.91 -16.37 -18.60
C GLY A 82 -8.58 -17.80 -18.95
#